data_AF-A0A974Y4W6-F1
#
_entry.id   AF-A0A974Y4W6-F1
#
_cell.length_a   1.000
_cell.length_b   1.000
_cell.length_c   1.000
_cell.angle_alpha   90.00
_cell.angle_beta   90.00
_cell.angle_gamma   90.00
#
_symmetry.space_group_name_H-M   'P 1'
#
loop_
_entity.id
_entity.type
_entity.pdbx_description
1 polymer ?
#
loop_
_entity_poly.entity_id
_entity_poly.type
_entity_poly.pdbx_seq_one_letter_code
_entity_poly.pdbx_strand_id
1 'polypeptide(L)'
;MIRPFRQLAVACAAAFSLAAQAQLSIEVTGAGANRIPVTIADFGGEAGVSRALTSVIRGDLERSGMFKLVEQAQSPLTEASTIDFAAARGRGADAVAAGSIGGTADGRYESRFRLFDTNKQAQLAGAAFVTGAPQLRAAGHRIADVIYEKLTGEPGVFSTRIAYVVKAGPGRFELQIADADGQNAQAALISKEPIISPAWSPDGGRLAYVSFENKKPVIYVHSLATGKRVVVANFKGSNSAPAWSPDGRKLAVVLTKDGGSQLFTVNADGSGVQRLTSSGAIDTEPQFSRDGQHVYFTSDRGGSPQIYRVAAGGGEVQRVTFEGSYNVTPRLSPDGRSMAFITRGNGGFRLAVMDLASRQVQVLTDSHKDESPSFAPNGRMILIATEIGGRGVLSAVSVDGRIKQRLSIAAGDVREPAWGPYQK
;
A
#
# COMPACT_ATOMS: atom_id res chain seq x y z
N MET A 1 22.31 -48.94 -57.44
CA MET A 1 22.93 -48.02 -56.46
C MET A 1 22.08 -46.74 -56.40
N ILE A 2 20.94 -46.76 -55.70
CA ILE A 2 20.09 -45.58 -55.45
C ILE A 2 19.40 -45.81 -54.09
N ARG A 3 19.63 -44.94 -53.10
CA ARG A 3 18.87 -44.84 -51.83
C ARG A 3 18.29 -43.43 -51.76
N PRO A 4 16.99 -43.23 -51.48
CA PRO A 4 16.45 -41.90 -51.25
C PRO A 4 16.62 -41.50 -49.77
N PHE A 5 17.08 -40.26 -49.56
CA PHE A 5 17.20 -39.59 -48.27
C PHE A 5 15.80 -39.19 -47.76
N ARG A 6 15.45 -39.61 -46.54
CA ARG A 6 14.26 -39.13 -45.82
C ARG A 6 14.55 -37.75 -45.21
N GLN A 7 13.74 -36.75 -45.55
CA GLN A 7 13.73 -35.45 -44.88
C GLN A 7 12.97 -35.56 -43.55
N LEU A 8 13.64 -35.21 -42.45
CA LEU A 8 13.04 -35.09 -41.12
C LEU A 8 12.60 -33.62 -40.95
N ALA A 9 11.29 -33.38 -40.92
CA ALA A 9 10.75 -32.06 -40.58
C ALA A 9 10.78 -31.88 -39.06
N VAL A 10 11.63 -30.98 -38.56
CA VAL A 10 11.64 -30.55 -37.16
C VAL A 10 10.58 -29.46 -37.00
N ALA A 11 9.47 -29.79 -36.36
CA ALA A 11 8.48 -28.81 -35.94
C ALA A 11 9.01 -28.02 -34.73
N CYS A 12 9.35 -26.75 -34.94
CA CYS A 12 9.63 -25.81 -33.85
C CYS A 12 8.31 -25.46 -33.14
N ALA A 13 8.08 -26.06 -31.98
CA ALA A 13 7.07 -25.59 -31.03
C ALA A 13 7.57 -24.28 -30.40
N ALA A 14 7.06 -23.15 -30.86
CA ALA A 14 7.24 -21.87 -30.20
C ALA A 14 6.50 -21.88 -28.87
N ALA A 15 7.22 -22.10 -27.77
CA ALA A 15 6.71 -21.90 -26.43
C ALA A 15 6.55 -20.40 -26.19
N PHE A 16 5.33 -19.88 -26.31
CA PHE A 16 4.96 -18.58 -25.76
C PHE A 16 5.11 -18.67 -24.25
N SER A 17 6.19 -18.10 -23.72
CA SER A 17 6.35 -17.89 -22.29
C SER A 17 5.37 -16.79 -21.89
N LEU A 18 4.23 -17.18 -21.30
CA LEU A 18 3.40 -16.25 -20.55
C LEU A 18 4.30 -15.66 -19.46
N ALA A 19 4.62 -14.37 -19.56
CA ALA A 19 5.27 -13.67 -18.48
C ALA A 19 4.41 -13.85 -17.23
N ALA A 20 4.90 -14.60 -16.24
CA ALA A 20 4.25 -14.73 -14.95
C ALA A 20 4.14 -13.32 -14.37
N GLN A 21 2.93 -12.77 -14.34
CA GLN A 21 2.70 -11.44 -13.82
C GLN A 21 2.87 -11.46 -12.30
N ALA A 22 3.64 -10.52 -11.75
CA ALA A 22 3.88 -10.36 -10.31
C ALA A 22 2.66 -9.75 -9.57
N GLN A 23 1.46 -10.02 -10.08
CA GLN A 23 0.21 -9.52 -9.57
C GLN A 23 -0.17 -10.25 -8.28
N LEU A 24 -0.68 -9.51 -7.30
CA LEU A 24 -1.12 -10.09 -6.04
C LEU A 24 -2.54 -10.64 -6.17
N SER A 25 -2.75 -11.85 -5.63
CA SER A 25 -4.07 -12.38 -5.29
C SER A 25 -4.42 -11.95 -3.87
N ILE A 26 -5.62 -11.41 -3.66
CA ILE A 26 -6.10 -10.99 -2.35
C ILE A 26 -7.15 -11.96 -1.81
N GLU A 27 -6.91 -12.51 -0.64
CA GLU A 27 -7.86 -13.29 0.15
C GLU A 27 -8.26 -12.49 1.40
N VAL A 28 -9.56 -12.39 1.69
CA VAL A 28 -10.07 -11.64 2.84
C VAL A 28 -10.60 -12.60 3.89
N THR A 29 -10.17 -12.41 5.14
CA THR A 29 -10.62 -13.17 6.31
C THR A 29 -11.15 -12.21 7.38
N GLY A 30 -12.19 -12.66 8.08
CA GLY A 30 -12.96 -11.82 9.01
C GLY A 30 -14.12 -11.07 8.33
N ALA A 31 -15.03 -10.56 9.15
CA ALA A 31 -16.14 -9.74 8.71
C ALA A 31 -16.35 -8.59 9.69
N GLY A 32 -16.60 -7.38 9.17
CA GLY A 32 -16.97 -6.24 10.00
C GLY A 32 -18.32 -6.50 10.67
N ALA A 33 -18.43 -6.18 11.96
CA ALA A 33 -19.66 -6.40 12.73
C ALA A 33 -20.86 -5.62 12.15
N ASN A 34 -20.61 -4.44 11.57
CA ASN A 34 -21.62 -3.56 10.98
C ASN A 34 -21.25 -3.22 9.53
N ARG A 35 -21.64 -4.11 8.59
CA ARG A 35 -21.44 -3.86 7.16
C ARG A 35 -22.61 -3.09 6.57
N ILE A 36 -22.32 -2.05 5.80
CA ILE A 36 -23.30 -1.24 5.07
C ILE A 36 -23.76 -2.05 3.83
N PRO A 37 -25.04 -2.45 3.76
CA PRO A 37 -25.58 -3.12 2.58
C PRO A 37 -25.68 -2.14 1.41
N VAL A 38 -24.97 -2.42 0.32
CA VAL A 38 -24.95 -1.54 -0.86
C VAL A 38 -25.15 -2.36 -2.13
N THR A 39 -25.93 -1.80 -3.03
CA THR A 39 -26.08 -2.32 -4.39
C THR A 39 -25.24 -1.47 -5.34
N ILE A 40 -24.38 -2.13 -6.12
CA ILE A 40 -23.73 -1.52 -7.28
C ILE A 40 -24.37 -2.15 -8.51
N ALA A 41 -25.21 -1.39 -9.23
CA ALA A 41 -25.82 -1.87 -10.47
C ALA A 41 -24.75 -2.07 -11.55
N ASP A 42 -25.02 -2.89 -12.57
CA ASP A 42 -24.22 -2.81 -13.78
C ASP A 42 -24.50 -1.47 -14.44
N PHE A 43 -23.44 -0.79 -14.87
CA PHE A 43 -23.58 0.52 -15.47
C PHE A 43 -24.05 0.38 -16.92
N GLY A 44 -24.84 1.34 -17.39
CA GLY A 44 -25.20 1.41 -18.81
C GLY A 44 -23.96 1.69 -19.68
N GLY A 45 -23.93 1.14 -20.89
CA GLY A 45 -22.80 1.28 -21.81
C GLY A 45 -22.41 -0.04 -22.47
N GLU A 46 -21.23 -0.07 -23.08
CA GLU A 46 -20.69 -1.31 -23.65
C GLU A 46 -20.47 -2.35 -22.54
N ALA A 47 -21.07 -3.53 -22.68
CA ALA A 47 -21.16 -4.51 -21.59
C ALA A 47 -19.80 -4.95 -21.02
N GLY A 48 -18.78 -5.13 -21.87
CA GLY A 48 -17.43 -5.52 -21.43
C GLY A 48 -16.77 -4.43 -20.59
N VAL A 49 -16.83 -3.19 -21.06
CA VAL A 49 -16.26 -2.01 -20.38
C VAL A 49 -16.98 -1.73 -19.06
N SER A 50 -18.32 -1.78 -19.08
CA SER A 50 -19.15 -1.59 -17.87
C SER A 50 -18.85 -2.66 -16.81
N ARG A 51 -18.77 -3.93 -17.20
CA ARG A 51 -18.43 -5.02 -16.28
C ARG A 51 -17.03 -4.83 -15.69
N ALA A 52 -16.06 -4.44 -16.50
CA ALA A 52 -14.70 -4.17 -16.02
C ALA A 52 -14.70 -3.05 -14.96
N LEU A 53 -15.37 -1.93 -15.21
CA LEU A 53 -15.49 -0.82 -14.26
C LEU A 53 -16.20 -1.25 -12.96
N THR A 54 -17.39 -1.84 -13.07
CA THR A 54 -18.22 -2.19 -11.90
C THR A 54 -17.63 -3.30 -11.07
N SER A 55 -16.86 -4.22 -11.67
CA SER A 55 -16.12 -5.25 -10.93
C SER A 55 -15.05 -4.66 -9.99
N VAL A 56 -14.42 -3.55 -10.39
CA VAL A 56 -13.46 -2.83 -9.54
C VAL A 56 -14.18 -2.20 -8.35
N ILE A 57 -15.28 -1.48 -8.62
CA ILE A 57 -16.07 -0.81 -7.57
C ILE A 57 -16.55 -1.83 -6.52
N ARG A 58 -17.12 -2.94 -6.98
CA ARG A 58 -17.61 -4.03 -6.12
C ARG A 58 -16.47 -4.63 -5.30
N GLY A 59 -15.37 -4.99 -5.95
CA GLY A 59 -14.21 -5.61 -5.29
C GLY A 59 -13.58 -4.71 -4.23
N ASP A 60 -13.50 -3.40 -4.47
CA ASP A 60 -12.98 -2.44 -3.51
C ASP A 60 -13.83 -2.33 -2.24
N LEU A 61 -15.14 -2.14 -2.43
CA LEU A 61 -16.09 -2.02 -1.32
C LEU A 61 -16.13 -3.31 -0.49
N GLU A 62 -16.14 -4.47 -1.13
CA GLU A 62 -16.09 -5.77 -0.43
C GLU A 62 -14.78 -5.95 0.34
N ARG A 63 -13.63 -5.71 -0.30
CA ARG A 63 -12.32 -5.88 0.34
C ARG A 63 -12.15 -4.98 1.55
N SER A 64 -12.78 -3.80 1.57
CA SER A 64 -12.73 -2.91 2.73
C SER A 64 -13.28 -3.53 4.02
N GLY A 65 -14.11 -4.59 3.92
CA GLY A 65 -14.78 -5.20 5.06
C GLY A 65 -15.92 -4.39 5.66
N MET A 66 -16.16 -3.17 5.14
CA MET A 66 -17.20 -2.24 5.60
C MET A 66 -18.53 -2.40 4.86
N PHE A 67 -18.54 -3.07 3.71
CA PHE A 67 -19.71 -3.20 2.86
C PHE A 67 -20.12 -4.65 2.68
N LYS A 68 -21.42 -4.86 2.49
CA LYS A 68 -22.01 -6.12 2.01
C LYS A 68 -22.70 -5.82 0.70
N LEU A 69 -22.29 -6.49 -0.38
CA LEU A 69 -22.99 -6.31 -1.65
C LEU A 69 -24.36 -6.98 -1.62
N VAL A 70 -25.35 -6.26 -2.17
CA VAL A 70 -26.72 -6.73 -2.34
C VAL A 70 -27.03 -6.77 -3.84
N GLU A 71 -27.50 -7.92 -4.30
CA GLU A 71 -27.87 -8.11 -5.70
C GLU A 71 -29.03 -7.20 -6.13
N GLN A 72 -28.98 -6.76 -7.39
CA GLN A 72 -30.00 -5.90 -7.98
C GLN A 72 -30.81 -6.65 -9.01
N ALA A 73 -32.14 -6.60 -8.92
CA ALA A 73 -33.01 -7.21 -9.92
C ALA A 73 -33.11 -6.40 -11.22
N GLN A 74 -33.00 -5.07 -11.14
CA GLN A 74 -33.00 -4.18 -12.32
C GLN A 74 -31.58 -3.74 -12.64
N SER A 75 -30.99 -4.35 -13.67
CA SER A 75 -29.64 -4.04 -14.17
C SER A 75 -29.64 -4.24 -15.70
N PRO A 76 -28.97 -3.40 -16.50
CA PRO A 76 -28.14 -2.25 -16.10
C PRO A 76 -28.98 -1.02 -15.70
N LEU A 77 -28.38 -0.12 -14.93
CA LEU A 77 -28.96 1.19 -14.57
C LEU A 77 -27.97 2.31 -14.88
N THR A 78 -28.47 3.40 -15.47
CA THR A 78 -27.71 4.63 -15.72
C THR A 78 -27.88 5.63 -14.58
N GLU A 79 -27.05 6.69 -14.57
CA GLU A 79 -27.23 7.81 -13.65
C GLU A 79 -28.55 8.58 -13.84
N ALA A 80 -29.21 8.40 -14.99
CA ALA A 80 -30.52 8.99 -15.30
C ALA A 80 -31.70 8.05 -15.00
N SER A 81 -31.44 6.80 -14.63
CA SER A 81 -32.49 5.82 -14.36
C SER A 81 -33.25 6.16 -13.07
N THR A 82 -34.58 6.02 -13.11
CA THR A 82 -35.42 6.05 -11.90
C THR A 82 -35.16 4.80 -11.06
N ILE A 83 -34.81 4.97 -9.79
CA ILE A 83 -34.50 3.86 -8.88
C ILE A 83 -35.77 3.37 -8.19
N ASP A 84 -36.05 2.07 -8.26
CA ASP A 84 -37.05 1.42 -7.42
C ASP A 84 -36.51 1.21 -6.00
N PHE A 85 -36.70 2.23 -5.15
CA PHE A 85 -36.26 2.21 -3.76
C PHE A 85 -36.99 1.15 -2.92
N ALA A 86 -38.24 0.81 -3.25
CA ALA A 86 -38.99 -0.20 -2.52
C ALA A 86 -38.40 -1.59 -2.80
N ALA A 87 -38.09 -1.91 -4.05
CA ALA A 87 -37.43 -3.16 -4.41
C ALA A 87 -36.01 -3.27 -3.84
N ALA A 88 -35.24 -2.17 -3.83
CA ALA A 88 -33.91 -2.15 -3.24
C ALA A 88 -33.94 -2.41 -1.72
N ARG A 89 -34.84 -1.74 -0.98
CA ARG A 89 -35.05 -2.00 0.45
C ARG A 89 -35.58 -3.39 0.73
N GLY A 90 -36.47 -3.91 -0.12
CA GLY A 90 -36.98 -5.28 -0.02
C GLY A 90 -35.89 -6.35 -0.11
N ARG A 91 -34.77 -6.05 -0.78
CA ARG A 91 -33.56 -6.89 -0.82
C ARG A 91 -32.54 -6.56 0.28
N GLY A 92 -32.81 -5.55 1.10
CA GLY A 92 -31.97 -5.14 2.22
C GLY A 92 -30.81 -4.22 1.82
N ALA A 93 -30.88 -3.50 0.69
CA ALA A 93 -29.89 -2.49 0.34
C ALA A 93 -30.23 -1.14 1.00
N ASP A 94 -29.26 -0.55 1.69
CA ASP A 94 -29.37 0.80 2.28
C ASP A 94 -29.00 1.90 1.27
N ALA A 95 -28.18 1.54 0.27
CA ALA A 95 -27.78 2.43 -0.81
C ALA A 95 -27.72 1.72 -2.16
N VAL A 96 -27.94 2.47 -3.24
CA VAL A 96 -27.85 2.00 -4.64
C VAL A 96 -26.95 2.95 -5.43
N ALA A 97 -25.94 2.41 -6.10
CA ALA A 97 -25.17 3.13 -7.11
C ALA A 97 -25.60 2.70 -8.52
N ALA A 98 -25.89 3.68 -9.36
CA ALA A 98 -26.23 3.52 -10.77
C ALA A 98 -25.38 4.48 -11.61
N GLY A 99 -25.06 4.12 -12.84
CA GLY A 99 -24.13 4.90 -13.63
C GLY A 99 -23.99 4.43 -15.07
N SER A 100 -23.20 5.16 -15.85
CA SER A 100 -22.93 4.81 -17.23
C SER A 100 -21.46 4.97 -17.54
N ILE A 101 -21.03 4.27 -18.60
CA ILE A 101 -19.72 4.45 -19.19
C ILE A 101 -19.84 4.48 -20.71
N GLY A 102 -19.26 5.52 -21.32
CA GLY A 102 -19.27 5.72 -22.77
C GLY A 102 -17.91 6.17 -23.28
N GLY A 103 -17.58 5.80 -24.52
CA GLY A 103 -16.41 6.32 -25.21
C GLY A 103 -16.61 7.78 -25.62
N THR A 104 -15.54 8.57 -25.56
CA THR A 104 -15.49 9.96 -26.04
C THR A 104 -14.82 10.02 -27.42
N ALA A 105 -15.03 11.12 -28.16
CA ALA A 105 -14.53 11.28 -29.52
C ALA A 105 -13.00 11.21 -29.65
N ASP A 106 -12.27 11.48 -28.57
CA ASP A 106 -10.81 11.42 -28.47
C ASP A 106 -10.27 10.05 -27.99
N GLY A 107 -11.12 9.02 -27.95
CA GLY A 107 -10.72 7.65 -27.58
C GLY A 107 -10.56 7.41 -26.07
N ARG A 108 -11.01 8.35 -25.23
CA ARG A 108 -11.12 8.15 -23.78
C ARG A 108 -12.49 7.56 -23.41
N TYR A 109 -12.67 7.26 -22.13
CA TYR A 109 -13.94 6.85 -21.56
C TYR A 109 -14.39 7.85 -20.51
N GLU A 110 -15.67 8.21 -20.53
CA GLU A 110 -16.32 8.95 -19.46
C GLU A 110 -17.20 8.00 -18.64
N SER A 111 -16.89 7.88 -17.36
CA SER A 111 -17.68 7.12 -16.37
C SER A 111 -18.48 8.10 -15.52
N ARG A 112 -19.79 7.96 -15.47
CA ARG A 112 -20.68 8.78 -14.63
C ARG A 112 -21.41 7.89 -13.64
N PHE A 113 -21.65 8.38 -12.44
CA PHE A 113 -22.48 7.65 -11.49
C PHE A 113 -23.24 8.59 -10.55
N ARG A 114 -24.29 8.04 -9.95
CA ARG A 114 -24.99 8.59 -8.79
C ARG A 114 -25.16 7.51 -7.74
N LEU A 115 -25.08 7.94 -6.48
CA LEU A 115 -25.33 7.14 -5.30
C LEU A 115 -26.62 7.66 -4.66
N PHE A 116 -27.52 6.74 -4.29
CA PHE A 116 -28.79 7.05 -3.66
C PHE A 116 -28.95 6.34 -2.33
N ASP A 117 -29.59 7.00 -1.37
CA ASP A 117 -30.05 6.44 -0.10
C ASP A 117 -31.45 5.85 -0.31
N THR A 118 -31.63 4.56 0.01
CA THR A 118 -32.89 3.88 -0.25
C THR A 118 -33.98 4.23 0.78
N ASN A 119 -33.58 4.66 1.97
CA ASN A 119 -34.49 5.04 3.04
C ASN A 119 -34.99 6.47 2.87
N LYS A 120 -34.08 7.41 2.59
CA LYS A 120 -34.38 8.82 2.33
C LYS A 120 -34.88 9.07 0.91
N GLN A 121 -34.73 8.09 0.01
CA GLN A 121 -35.09 8.20 -1.40
C GLN A 121 -34.45 9.42 -2.08
N ALA A 122 -33.19 9.67 -1.74
CA ALA A 122 -32.49 10.89 -2.12
C ALA A 122 -31.10 10.56 -2.68
N GLN A 123 -30.64 11.39 -3.61
CA GLN A 123 -29.26 11.32 -4.10
C GLN A 123 -28.30 11.78 -3.00
N LEU A 124 -27.28 10.96 -2.72
CA LEU A 124 -26.23 11.24 -1.74
C LEU A 124 -24.99 11.87 -2.39
N ALA A 125 -24.60 11.37 -3.56
CA ALA A 125 -23.40 11.78 -4.29
C ALA A 125 -23.53 11.45 -5.79
N GLY A 126 -22.63 12.01 -6.58
CA GLY A 126 -22.43 11.64 -7.98
C GLY A 126 -21.20 12.34 -8.54
N ALA A 127 -20.54 11.71 -9.50
CA ALA A 127 -19.37 12.29 -10.16
C ALA A 127 -19.23 11.74 -11.59
N ALA A 128 -18.39 12.41 -12.37
CA ALA A 128 -17.95 11.97 -13.68
C ALA A 128 -16.42 11.92 -13.72
N PHE A 129 -15.87 10.87 -14.31
CA PHE A 129 -14.43 10.69 -14.49
C PHE A 129 -14.12 10.40 -15.95
N VAL A 130 -13.17 11.14 -16.52
CA VAL A 130 -12.67 10.89 -17.87
C VAL A 130 -11.29 10.26 -17.78
N THR A 131 -11.14 9.06 -18.31
CA THR A 131 -9.90 8.26 -18.24
C THR A 131 -9.53 7.69 -19.60
N GLY A 132 -8.24 7.50 -19.87
CA GLY A 132 -7.82 6.71 -21.02
C GLY A 132 -8.25 5.25 -20.89
N ALA A 133 -8.31 4.51 -22.00
CA ALA A 133 -8.66 3.08 -21.98
C ALA A 133 -7.83 2.23 -20.99
N PRO A 134 -6.49 2.43 -20.84
CA PRO A 134 -5.69 1.67 -19.86
C PRO A 134 -6.00 2.02 -18.40
N GLN A 135 -6.71 3.12 -18.15
CA GLN A 135 -6.97 3.68 -16.82
C GLN A 135 -8.40 3.42 -16.34
N LEU A 136 -9.14 2.53 -17.00
CA LEU A 136 -10.51 2.20 -16.63
C LEU A 136 -10.65 1.75 -15.17
N ARG A 137 -9.68 0.97 -14.69
CA ARG A 137 -9.62 0.55 -13.28
C ARG A 137 -9.50 1.74 -12.33
N ALA A 138 -8.70 2.74 -12.69
CA ALA A 138 -8.55 3.95 -11.88
C ALA A 138 -9.87 4.73 -11.75
N ALA A 139 -10.72 4.74 -12.77
CA ALA A 139 -12.08 5.29 -12.66
C ALA A 139 -12.93 4.49 -11.67
N GLY A 140 -12.87 3.16 -11.72
CA GLY A 140 -13.57 2.29 -10.77
C GLY A 140 -13.16 2.54 -9.32
N HIS A 141 -11.86 2.60 -9.06
CA HIS A 141 -11.31 2.91 -7.73
C HIS A 141 -11.78 4.28 -7.22
N ARG A 142 -11.77 5.32 -8.06
CA ARG A 142 -12.25 6.66 -7.68
C ARG A 142 -13.75 6.68 -7.37
N ILE A 143 -14.56 5.95 -8.13
CA ILE A 143 -16.00 5.81 -7.84
C ILE A 143 -16.19 5.11 -6.50
N ALA A 144 -15.45 4.02 -6.24
CA ALA A 144 -15.48 3.34 -4.95
C ALA A 144 -15.06 4.25 -3.79
N ASP A 145 -14.04 5.09 -3.98
CA ASP A 145 -13.59 6.05 -2.97
C ASP A 145 -14.70 7.05 -2.60
N VAL A 146 -15.41 7.59 -3.59
CA VAL A 146 -16.53 8.52 -3.36
C VAL A 146 -17.70 7.81 -2.67
N ILE A 147 -18.04 6.58 -3.07
CA ILE A 147 -19.11 5.80 -2.42
C ILE A 147 -18.75 5.52 -0.97
N TYR A 148 -17.51 5.07 -0.73
CA TYR A 148 -17.00 4.78 0.60
C TYR A 148 -17.08 6.03 1.49
N GLU A 149 -16.49 7.14 1.05
CA GLU A 149 -16.47 8.38 1.82
C GLU A 149 -17.88 8.89 2.12
N LYS A 150 -18.79 8.80 1.16
CA LYS A 150 -20.15 9.28 1.38
C LYS A 150 -20.92 8.46 2.41
N LEU A 151 -20.68 7.15 2.47
CA LEU A 151 -21.41 6.24 3.36
C LEU A 151 -20.73 6.04 4.72
N THR A 152 -19.42 6.24 4.82
CA THR A 152 -18.65 6.06 6.06
C THR A 152 -18.26 7.38 6.73
N GLY A 153 -18.20 8.48 5.96
CA GLY A 153 -17.65 9.76 6.40
C GLY A 153 -16.12 9.82 6.38
N GLU A 154 -15.45 8.81 5.82
CA GLU A 154 -13.99 8.69 5.80
C GLU A 154 -13.46 8.52 4.38
N PRO A 155 -12.34 9.14 3.99
CA PRO A 155 -11.80 8.97 2.65
C PRO A 155 -11.45 7.50 2.33
N GLY A 156 -11.92 7.00 1.19
CA GLY A 156 -11.53 5.70 0.64
C GLY A 156 -10.04 5.68 0.26
N VAL A 157 -9.44 4.50 0.13
CA VAL A 157 -8.00 4.33 -0.22
C VAL A 157 -7.79 3.50 -1.49
N PHE A 158 -8.84 3.27 -2.27
CA PHE A 158 -8.82 2.32 -3.37
C PHE A 158 -8.01 2.84 -4.57
N SER A 159 -8.01 4.16 -4.80
CA SER A 159 -7.18 4.79 -5.84
C SER A 159 -5.71 5.00 -5.45
N THR A 160 -5.31 4.53 -4.27
CA THR A 160 -3.91 4.58 -3.83
C THR A 160 -3.09 3.46 -4.47
N ARG A 161 -1.77 3.48 -4.25
CA ARG A 161 -0.84 2.46 -4.74
C ARG A 161 -0.05 1.88 -3.58
N ILE A 162 0.46 0.68 -3.76
CA ILE A 162 1.42 0.05 -2.85
C ILE A 162 2.74 -0.17 -3.58
N ALA A 163 3.84 -0.05 -2.85
CA ALA A 163 5.16 -0.51 -3.28
C ALA A 163 5.55 -1.74 -2.46
N TYR A 164 6.26 -2.68 -3.08
CA TYR A 164 6.77 -3.87 -2.41
C TYR A 164 7.96 -4.43 -3.17
N VAL A 165 8.75 -5.27 -2.51
CA VAL A 165 9.89 -5.94 -3.15
C VAL A 165 9.56 -7.40 -3.40
N VAL A 166 9.75 -7.85 -4.63
CA VAL A 166 9.65 -9.26 -5.03
C VAL A 166 11.05 -9.84 -5.20
N LYS A 167 11.33 -10.95 -4.52
CA LYS A 167 12.47 -11.82 -4.84
C LYS A 167 12.00 -12.89 -5.81
N ALA A 168 12.17 -12.63 -7.11
CA ALA A 168 11.68 -13.49 -8.19
C ALA A 168 12.59 -14.70 -8.47
N GLY A 169 13.80 -14.73 -7.90
CA GLY A 169 14.74 -15.84 -8.02
C GLY A 169 16.11 -15.49 -7.45
N PRO A 170 17.10 -16.40 -7.56
CA PRO A 170 18.48 -16.09 -7.23
C PRO A 170 18.97 -14.88 -8.04
N GLY A 171 19.40 -13.82 -7.36
CA GLY A 171 19.92 -12.62 -8.01
C GLY A 171 18.90 -11.86 -8.85
N ARG A 172 17.60 -11.90 -8.51
CA ARG A 172 16.57 -11.05 -9.12
C ARG A 172 15.63 -10.49 -8.06
N PHE A 173 15.76 -9.18 -7.83
CA PHE A 173 14.95 -8.40 -6.90
C PHE A 173 14.25 -7.28 -7.67
N GLU A 174 12.96 -7.12 -7.41
CA GLU A 174 12.13 -6.15 -8.13
C GLU A 174 11.40 -5.26 -7.16
N LEU A 175 11.60 -3.95 -7.26
CA LEU A 175 10.73 -2.98 -6.62
C LEU A 175 9.50 -2.82 -7.49
N GLN A 176 8.38 -3.36 -7.04
CA GLN A 176 7.10 -3.34 -7.72
C GLN A 176 6.24 -2.18 -7.19
N ILE A 177 5.43 -1.61 -8.07
CA ILE A 177 4.36 -0.68 -7.73
C ILE A 177 3.07 -1.25 -8.31
N ALA A 178 2.03 -1.36 -7.49
CA ALA A 178 0.71 -1.84 -7.90
C ALA A 178 -0.38 -0.92 -7.37
N ASP A 179 -1.60 -1.05 -7.90
CA ASP A 179 -2.80 -0.50 -7.28
C ASP A 179 -2.97 -1.06 -5.85
N ALA A 180 -3.73 -0.39 -4.99
CA ALA A 180 -3.93 -0.83 -3.60
C ALA A 180 -4.51 -2.26 -3.48
N ASP A 181 -5.21 -2.74 -4.52
CA ASP A 181 -5.70 -4.10 -4.62
C ASP A 181 -4.72 -5.09 -5.29
N GLY A 182 -3.47 -4.68 -5.50
CA GLY A 182 -2.38 -5.50 -6.01
C GLY A 182 -2.41 -5.76 -7.52
N GLN A 183 -3.35 -5.15 -8.24
CA GLN A 183 -3.46 -5.19 -9.69
C GLN A 183 -2.53 -4.17 -10.35
N ASN A 184 -2.38 -4.24 -11.67
CA ASN A 184 -1.54 -3.31 -12.45
C ASN A 184 -0.08 -3.20 -11.94
N ALA A 185 0.46 -4.31 -11.40
CA ALA A 185 1.82 -4.36 -10.88
C ALA A 185 2.86 -4.09 -11.97
N GLN A 186 3.78 -3.15 -11.71
CA GLN A 186 4.86 -2.77 -12.60
C GLN A 186 6.18 -2.63 -11.85
N ALA A 187 7.25 -3.18 -12.43
CA ALA A 187 8.58 -3.05 -11.87
C ALA A 187 9.09 -1.63 -12.06
N ALA A 188 9.24 -0.88 -10.96
CA ALA A 188 9.93 0.40 -10.94
C ALA A 188 11.46 0.22 -11.02
N LEU A 189 11.99 -0.87 -10.47
CA LEU A 189 13.41 -1.20 -10.55
C LEU A 189 13.60 -2.73 -10.55
N ILE A 190 14.49 -3.22 -11.40
CA ILE A 190 14.97 -4.61 -11.38
C ILE A 190 16.46 -4.59 -11.05
N SER A 191 16.87 -5.36 -10.06
CA SER A 191 18.24 -5.43 -9.57
C SER A 191 18.70 -6.87 -9.40
N LYS A 192 20.01 -7.09 -9.59
CA LYS A 192 20.65 -8.36 -9.27
C LYS A 192 20.92 -8.54 -7.78
N GLU A 193 20.93 -7.43 -7.05
CA GLU A 193 21.19 -7.35 -5.61
C GLU A 193 19.96 -6.82 -4.87
N PRO A 194 19.85 -7.03 -3.55
CA PRO A 194 18.67 -6.62 -2.78
C PRO A 194 18.27 -5.15 -2.95
N ILE A 195 16.97 -4.92 -2.87
CA ILE A 195 16.33 -3.61 -2.68
C ILE A 195 15.54 -3.73 -1.38
N ILE A 196 15.66 -2.76 -0.47
CA ILE A 196 14.96 -2.79 0.82
C ILE A 196 14.44 -1.41 1.20
N SER A 197 13.50 -1.40 2.14
CA SER A 197 12.95 -0.21 2.79
C SER A 197 12.45 0.86 1.82
N PRO A 198 11.53 0.54 0.87
CA PRO A 198 10.91 1.55 0.06
C PRO A 198 10.05 2.49 0.92
N ALA A 199 10.07 3.79 0.60
CA ALA A 199 9.30 4.81 1.28
C ALA A 199 8.77 5.85 0.29
N TRP A 200 7.45 6.05 0.28
CA TRP A 200 6.79 7.03 -0.57
C TRP A 200 7.06 8.46 -0.08
N SER A 201 7.32 9.37 -1.02
CA SER A 201 7.23 10.80 -0.73
C SER A 201 5.78 11.17 -0.39
N PRO A 202 5.53 12.22 0.41
CA PRO A 202 4.18 12.61 0.84
C PRO A 202 3.22 12.94 -0.30
N ASP A 203 3.74 13.32 -1.47
CA ASP A 203 2.99 13.59 -2.70
C ASP A 203 2.77 12.36 -3.61
N GLY A 204 3.39 11.21 -3.28
CA GLY A 204 3.30 9.98 -4.06
C GLY A 204 4.07 10.00 -5.40
N GLY A 205 4.82 11.07 -5.68
CA GLY A 205 5.56 11.23 -6.94
C GLY A 205 6.94 10.57 -6.97
N ARG A 206 7.49 10.23 -5.79
CA ARG A 206 8.82 9.66 -5.62
C ARG A 206 8.82 8.49 -4.64
N LEU A 207 9.75 7.56 -4.85
CA LEU A 207 10.11 6.51 -3.91
C LEU A 207 11.56 6.67 -3.47
N ALA A 208 11.79 6.64 -2.16
CA ALA A 208 13.11 6.42 -1.60
C ALA A 208 13.31 4.94 -1.30
N TYR A 209 14.51 4.41 -1.46
CA TYR A 209 14.83 3.02 -1.12
C TYR A 209 16.34 2.83 -0.99
N VAL A 210 16.74 1.72 -0.37
CA VAL A 210 18.13 1.26 -0.36
C VAL A 210 18.32 0.25 -1.49
N SER A 211 19.33 0.47 -2.33
CA SER A 211 19.75 -0.50 -3.36
C SER A 211 21.16 -0.98 -3.08
N PHE A 212 21.37 -2.29 -3.25
CA PHE A 212 22.67 -2.94 -3.15
C PHE A 212 23.28 -3.21 -4.53
N GLU A 213 22.73 -2.65 -5.62
CA GLU A 213 23.17 -2.91 -7.01
C GLU A 213 24.68 -2.72 -7.25
N ASN A 214 25.32 -1.86 -6.45
CA ASN A 214 26.77 -1.60 -6.48
C ASN A 214 27.55 -2.36 -5.39
N LYS A 215 26.98 -3.46 -4.87
CA LYS A 215 27.52 -4.29 -3.76
C LYS A 215 27.77 -3.53 -2.45
N LYS A 216 27.14 -2.37 -2.31
CA LYS A 216 27.16 -1.49 -1.14
C LYS A 216 25.75 -0.88 -0.99
N PRO A 217 25.23 -0.72 0.23
CA PRO A 217 23.95 -0.05 0.45
C PRO A 217 24.04 1.43 0.10
N VAL A 218 23.24 1.86 -0.89
CA VAL A 218 23.11 3.26 -1.33
C VAL A 218 21.64 3.65 -1.28
N ILE A 219 21.35 4.82 -0.71
CA ILE A 219 19.99 5.37 -0.68
C ILE A 219 19.75 6.16 -1.97
N TYR A 220 18.68 5.81 -2.67
CA TYR A 220 18.22 6.53 -3.86
C TYR A 220 16.86 7.17 -3.60
N VAL A 221 16.61 8.28 -4.29
CA VAL A 221 15.27 8.83 -4.54
C VAL A 221 14.98 8.70 -6.02
N HIS A 222 13.85 8.07 -6.34
CA HIS A 222 13.43 7.74 -7.69
C HIS A 222 12.12 8.47 -8.02
N SER A 223 12.14 9.30 -9.07
CA SER A 223 10.95 9.94 -9.64
C SER A 223 10.16 8.96 -10.50
N LEU A 224 8.89 8.73 -10.17
CA LEU A 224 8.05 7.77 -10.88
C LEU A 224 7.58 8.29 -12.24
N ALA A 225 7.45 9.61 -12.40
CA ALA A 225 7.01 10.21 -13.66
C ALA A 225 8.12 10.20 -14.73
N THR A 226 9.39 10.28 -14.32
CA THR A 226 10.52 10.45 -15.24
C THR A 226 11.48 9.27 -15.27
N GLY A 227 11.41 8.36 -14.29
CA GLY A 227 12.42 7.31 -14.09
C GLY A 227 13.76 7.82 -13.54
N LYS A 228 13.90 9.13 -13.29
CA LYS A 228 15.17 9.72 -12.81
C LYS A 228 15.45 9.27 -11.38
N ARG A 229 16.69 8.83 -11.14
CA ARG A 229 17.22 8.45 -9.82
C ARG A 229 18.28 9.45 -9.35
N VAL A 230 18.18 9.85 -8.08
CA VAL A 230 19.16 10.70 -7.39
C VAL A 230 19.78 9.89 -6.26
N VAL A 231 21.11 9.90 -6.16
CA VAL A 231 21.84 9.32 -5.03
C VAL A 231 21.70 10.28 -3.85
N VAL A 232 21.05 9.84 -2.78
CA VAL A 232 20.83 10.66 -1.58
C VAL A 232 21.89 10.39 -0.52
N ALA A 233 22.32 9.14 -0.34
CA ALA A 233 23.37 8.79 0.60
C ALA A 233 24.24 7.65 0.07
N ASN A 234 25.54 7.89 0.00
CA ASN A 234 26.57 6.93 -0.41
C ASN A 234 27.83 7.07 0.46
N PHE A 235 27.66 7.25 1.77
CA PHE A 235 28.79 7.42 2.69
C PHE A 235 29.46 6.08 3.00
N LYS A 236 30.67 6.11 3.56
CA LYS A 236 31.37 4.90 4.01
C LYS A 236 30.51 4.14 5.03
N GLY A 237 30.52 2.81 4.96
CA GLY A 237 29.70 1.96 5.82
C GLY A 237 28.29 1.76 5.27
N SER A 238 27.32 1.58 6.17
CA SER A 238 25.92 1.36 5.84
C SER A 238 25.16 2.67 5.65
N ASN A 239 24.24 2.70 4.68
CA ASN A 239 23.29 3.78 4.41
C ASN A 239 21.91 3.13 4.29
N SER A 240 21.00 3.35 5.24
CA SER A 240 19.74 2.60 5.28
C SER A 240 18.54 3.38 5.81
N ALA A 241 17.38 2.71 5.79
CA ALA A 241 16.10 3.12 6.38
C ALA A 241 15.70 4.59 6.08
N PRO A 242 15.51 4.95 4.80
CA PRO A 242 15.03 6.29 4.44
C PRO A 242 13.59 6.51 4.89
N ALA A 243 13.31 7.68 5.47
CA ALA A 243 11.97 8.13 5.82
C ALA A 243 11.78 9.60 5.45
N TRP A 244 10.75 9.91 4.67
CA TRP A 244 10.48 11.27 4.20
C TRP A 244 10.02 12.19 5.31
N SER A 245 10.49 13.44 5.29
CA SER A 245 9.84 14.53 6.02
C SER A 245 8.45 14.81 5.44
N PRO A 246 7.48 15.30 6.23
CA PRO A 246 6.10 15.54 5.76
C PRO A 246 6.00 16.59 4.64
N ASP A 247 6.98 17.49 4.55
CA ASP A 247 7.09 18.48 3.48
C ASP A 247 7.74 17.93 2.19
N GLY A 248 8.24 16.69 2.21
CA GLY A 248 8.88 16.03 1.08
C GLY A 248 10.24 16.60 0.68
N ARG A 249 10.86 17.47 1.50
CA ARG A 249 12.13 18.13 1.17
C ARG A 249 13.35 17.36 1.65
N LYS A 250 13.22 16.62 2.75
CA LYS A 250 14.30 15.90 3.41
C LYS A 250 13.93 14.44 3.64
N LEU A 251 14.95 13.64 3.95
CA LEU A 251 14.83 12.30 4.48
C LEU A 251 15.59 12.20 5.79
N ALA A 252 15.02 11.48 6.75
CA ALA A 252 15.78 10.88 7.84
C ALA A 252 16.35 9.56 7.32
N VAL A 253 17.61 9.30 7.65
CA VAL A 253 18.37 8.12 7.19
C VAL A 253 19.25 7.62 8.32
N VAL A 254 19.66 6.36 8.22
CA VAL A 254 20.62 5.75 9.14
C VAL A 254 21.97 5.66 8.43
N LEU A 255 23.01 6.26 9.03
CA LEU A 255 24.36 6.20 8.50
C LEU A 255 25.30 5.64 9.56
N THR A 256 26.26 4.81 9.13
CA THR A 256 27.36 4.35 9.99
C THR A 256 28.69 5.06 9.70
N LYS A 257 28.63 6.20 9.01
CA LYS A 257 29.81 6.91 8.51
C LYS A 257 30.74 7.44 9.62
N ASP A 258 30.18 7.68 10.81
CA ASP A 258 30.90 8.22 11.98
C ASP A 258 31.06 7.17 13.09
N GLY A 259 30.84 5.89 12.78
CA GLY A 259 30.81 4.79 13.76
C GLY A 259 29.43 4.59 14.39
N GLY A 260 29.06 3.32 14.63
CA GLY A 260 27.72 2.92 15.09
C GLY A 260 26.61 3.24 14.09
N SER A 261 25.39 2.78 14.33
CA SER A 261 24.21 3.16 13.52
C SER A 261 23.52 4.35 14.15
N GLN A 262 23.50 5.50 13.46
CA GLN A 262 22.96 6.75 14.00
C GLN A 262 22.06 7.44 12.98
N LEU A 263 21.16 8.31 13.46
CA LEU A 263 20.23 9.03 12.61
C LEU A 263 20.82 10.31 12.05
N PHE A 264 20.52 10.58 10.78
CA PHE A 264 20.86 11.80 10.07
C PHE A 264 19.65 12.30 9.28
N THR A 265 19.59 13.59 8.99
CA THR A 265 18.77 14.13 7.92
C THR A 265 19.59 14.46 6.69
N VAL A 266 19.00 14.36 5.51
CA VAL A 266 19.61 14.71 4.22
C VAL A 266 18.54 15.30 3.32
N ASN A 267 18.87 16.29 2.49
CA ASN A 267 17.96 16.82 1.49
C ASN A 267 17.66 15.75 0.42
N ALA A 268 16.50 15.82 -0.21
CA ALA A 268 16.11 14.83 -1.23
C ALA A 268 16.99 14.85 -2.50
N ASP A 269 17.84 15.87 -2.66
CA ASP A 269 18.87 15.96 -3.70
C ASP A 269 20.24 15.38 -3.28
N GLY A 270 20.36 14.90 -2.03
CA GLY A 270 21.59 14.35 -1.44
C GLY A 270 22.47 15.37 -0.70
N SER A 271 22.12 16.65 -0.71
CA SER A 271 22.86 17.70 0.00
C SER A 271 22.46 17.83 1.48
N GLY A 272 23.19 18.66 2.24
CA GLY A 272 22.73 19.11 3.57
C GLY A 272 22.64 18.02 4.65
N VAL A 273 23.57 17.05 4.64
CA VAL A 273 23.60 15.98 5.65
C VAL A 273 23.87 16.57 7.04
N GLN A 274 22.97 16.28 7.99
CA GLN A 274 23.05 16.72 9.38
C GLN A 274 22.79 15.54 10.32
N ARG A 275 23.60 15.41 11.36
CA ARG A 275 23.43 14.35 12.38
C ARG A 275 22.30 14.71 13.35
N LEU A 276 21.45 13.74 13.68
CA LEU A 276 20.35 13.89 14.63
C LEU A 276 20.62 13.23 15.97
N THR A 277 21.22 12.05 15.98
CA THR A 277 21.53 11.31 17.22
C THR A 277 23.02 11.03 17.35
N SER A 278 23.49 11.04 18.59
CA SER A 278 24.86 10.69 18.95
C SER A 278 24.89 9.88 20.24
N SER A 279 25.03 8.56 20.10
CA SER A 279 25.16 7.62 21.20
C SER A 279 25.98 6.39 20.79
N GLY A 280 26.34 5.54 21.75
CA GLY A 280 26.93 4.21 21.47
C GLY A 280 25.91 3.13 21.11
N ALA A 281 24.62 3.46 21.14
CA ALA A 281 23.52 2.56 20.80
C ALA A 281 23.33 2.45 19.28
N ILE A 282 22.55 1.46 18.84
CA ILE A 282 22.01 1.40 17.48
C ILE A 282 20.74 2.24 17.46
N ASP A 283 20.75 3.35 16.71
CA ASP A 283 19.55 4.12 16.39
C ASP A 283 19.16 3.88 14.92
N THR A 284 17.95 3.39 14.67
CA THR A 284 17.50 2.96 13.33
C THR A 284 16.00 3.12 13.11
N GLU A 285 15.54 2.85 11.88
CA GLU A 285 14.12 2.85 11.48
C GLU A 285 13.40 4.19 11.80
N PRO A 286 13.93 5.34 11.35
CA PRO A 286 13.32 6.62 11.62
C PRO A 286 11.94 6.75 10.95
N GLN A 287 11.07 7.55 11.55
CA GLN A 287 9.77 7.96 11.02
C GLN A 287 9.47 9.37 11.52
N PHE A 288 9.24 10.32 10.61
CA PHE A 288 8.81 11.65 11.02
C PHE A 288 7.38 11.65 11.58
N SER A 289 7.12 12.51 12.56
CA SER A 289 5.78 12.93 12.93
C SER A 289 5.13 13.74 11.81
N ARG A 290 3.80 13.72 11.73
CA ARG A 290 3.04 14.43 10.69
C ARG A 290 3.32 15.93 10.65
N ASP A 291 3.53 16.54 11.82
CA ASP A 291 3.88 17.96 11.96
C ASP A 291 5.36 18.28 11.68
N GLY A 292 6.18 17.25 11.42
CA GLY A 292 7.61 17.36 11.16
C GLY A 292 8.45 17.75 12.37
N GLN A 293 7.87 17.82 13.58
CA GLN A 293 8.58 18.29 14.78
C GLN A 293 9.45 17.21 15.43
N HIS A 294 9.12 15.94 15.21
CA HIS A 294 9.81 14.82 15.84
C HIS A 294 10.16 13.73 14.83
N VAL A 295 11.20 12.97 15.16
CA VAL A 295 11.55 11.70 14.52
C VAL A 295 11.42 10.60 15.57
N TYR A 296 10.53 9.65 15.32
CA TYR A 296 10.41 8.40 16.07
C TYR A 296 11.36 7.37 15.48
N PHE A 297 11.97 6.53 16.31
CA PHE A 297 12.98 5.58 15.86
C PHE A 297 13.16 4.44 16.86
N THR A 298 13.75 3.35 16.40
CA THR A 298 14.14 2.22 17.22
C THR A 298 15.54 2.45 17.81
N SER A 299 15.72 2.18 19.10
CA SER A 299 17.03 2.21 19.75
C SER A 299 17.20 1.11 20.79
N ASP A 300 18.41 0.55 20.88
CA ASP A 300 18.79 -0.43 21.93
C ASP A 300 19.46 0.22 23.14
N ARG A 301 19.45 1.56 23.25
CA ARG A 301 20.09 2.32 24.35
C ARG A 301 19.65 1.93 25.76
N GLY A 302 18.48 1.29 25.89
CA GLY A 302 17.93 0.78 27.15
C GLY A 302 18.21 -0.70 27.41
N GLY A 303 19.10 -1.32 26.64
CA GLY A 303 19.46 -2.75 26.69
C GLY A 303 18.77 -3.59 25.61
N SER A 304 17.46 -3.43 25.42
CA SER A 304 16.71 -4.06 24.31
C SER A 304 16.11 -3.02 23.36
N PRO A 305 15.88 -3.38 22.08
CA PRO A 305 15.24 -2.48 21.11
C PRO A 305 13.87 -2.00 21.57
N GLN A 306 13.75 -0.68 21.65
CA GLN A 306 12.54 0.03 22.06
C GLN A 306 12.38 1.25 21.16
N ILE A 307 11.18 1.83 21.16
CA ILE A 307 10.89 3.02 20.36
C ILE A 307 11.15 4.26 21.20
N TYR A 308 11.84 5.22 20.58
CA TYR A 308 12.17 6.53 21.12
C TYR A 308 11.74 7.61 20.14
N ARG A 309 11.79 8.87 20.59
CA ARG A 309 11.65 10.05 19.74
C ARG A 309 12.69 11.10 20.08
N VAL A 310 13.05 11.90 19.09
CA VAL A 310 13.90 13.09 19.21
C VAL A 310 13.25 14.23 18.44
N ALA A 311 13.54 15.48 18.79
CA ALA A 311 13.13 16.60 17.94
C ALA A 311 13.81 16.49 16.56
N ALA A 312 13.15 16.97 15.51
CA ALA A 312 13.68 16.90 14.14
C ALA A 312 14.96 17.73 13.93
N GLY A 313 15.27 18.64 14.85
CA GLY A 313 16.56 19.35 14.92
C GLY A 313 17.65 18.62 15.73
N GLY A 314 17.35 17.45 16.30
CA GLY A 314 18.20 16.75 17.26
C GLY A 314 17.91 17.16 18.71
N GLY A 315 18.76 16.73 19.64
CA GLY A 315 18.65 17.05 21.07
C GLY A 315 18.33 15.85 21.95
N GLU A 316 17.61 16.10 23.04
CA GLU A 316 17.29 15.06 24.02
C GLU A 316 16.39 13.97 23.43
N VAL A 317 16.72 12.72 23.69
CA VAL A 317 15.96 11.56 23.24
C VAL A 317 15.03 11.08 24.35
N GLN A 318 13.76 10.87 24.01
CA GLN A 318 12.72 10.43 24.93
C GLN A 318 12.22 9.03 24.56
N ARG A 319 12.10 8.14 25.55
CA ARG A 319 11.53 6.80 25.34
C ARG A 319 10.03 6.87 25.15
N VAL A 320 9.52 6.08 24.21
CA VAL A 320 8.11 6.04 23.82
C VAL A 320 7.45 4.74 24.30
N THR A 321 8.08 3.58 24.11
CA THR A 321 7.50 2.28 24.52
C THR A 321 8.08 1.78 25.82
N PHE A 322 7.20 1.38 26.74
CA PHE A 322 7.57 0.86 28.07
C PHE A 322 7.03 -0.55 28.33
N GLU A 323 5.98 -0.97 27.62
CA GLU A 323 5.43 -2.32 27.67
C GLU A 323 6.13 -3.25 26.66
N GLY A 324 6.31 -4.51 27.03
CA GLY A 324 6.97 -5.51 26.17
C GLY A 324 8.50 -5.43 26.15
N SER A 325 9.15 -6.55 25.85
CA SER A 325 10.61 -6.67 25.91
C SER A 325 11.33 -6.22 24.64
N TYR A 326 10.61 -6.01 23.54
CA TYR A 326 11.17 -5.67 22.22
C TYR A 326 10.09 -4.99 21.38
N ASN A 327 10.34 -3.74 20.96
CA ASN A 327 9.42 -2.95 20.14
C ASN A 327 10.22 -2.17 19.09
N VAL A 328 9.90 -2.35 17.81
CA VAL A 328 10.68 -1.83 16.68
C VAL A 328 9.80 -1.34 15.53
N THR A 329 10.42 -0.72 14.53
CA THR A 329 9.81 -0.27 13.29
C THR A 329 8.59 0.64 13.51
N PRO A 330 8.74 1.79 14.19
CA PRO A 330 7.62 2.70 14.46
C PRO A 330 7.04 3.26 13.16
N ARG A 331 5.71 3.28 13.07
CA ARG A 331 4.96 3.92 11.99
C ARG A 331 3.83 4.70 12.62
N LEU A 332 3.79 6.01 12.38
CA LEU A 332 2.70 6.83 12.89
C LEU A 332 1.51 6.75 11.95
N SER A 333 0.30 6.73 12.52
CA SER A 333 -0.92 6.88 11.75
C SER A 333 -0.93 8.23 11.04
N PRO A 334 -1.62 8.36 9.89
CA PRO A 334 -1.70 9.62 9.17
C PRO A 334 -2.25 10.76 10.01
N ASP A 335 -3.14 10.53 10.99
CA ASP A 335 -3.64 11.56 11.90
C ASP A 335 -2.72 11.86 13.10
N GLY A 336 -1.63 11.10 13.27
CA GLY A 336 -0.66 11.23 14.36
C GLY A 336 -1.17 10.78 15.73
N ARG A 337 -2.33 10.13 15.81
CA ARG A 337 -2.92 9.68 17.08
C ARG A 337 -2.43 8.32 17.55
N SER A 338 -2.04 7.47 16.62
CA SER A 338 -1.62 6.10 16.90
C SER A 338 -0.26 5.80 16.29
N MET A 339 0.39 4.76 16.82
CA MET A 339 1.64 4.23 16.30
C MET A 339 1.54 2.72 16.12
N ALA A 340 1.70 2.24 14.90
CA ALA A 340 1.93 0.83 14.62
C ALA A 340 3.41 0.49 14.81
N PHE A 341 3.69 -0.71 15.29
CA PHE A 341 5.05 -1.20 15.50
C PHE A 341 5.06 -2.72 15.57
N ILE A 342 6.25 -3.30 15.46
CA ILE A 342 6.45 -4.74 15.62
C ILE A 342 6.92 -5.01 17.04
N THR A 343 6.21 -5.91 17.73
CA THR A 343 6.48 -6.31 19.10
C THR A 343 6.80 -7.80 19.18
N ARG A 344 7.70 -8.19 20.10
CA ARG A 344 7.97 -9.61 20.37
C ARG A 344 7.02 -10.12 21.46
N GLY A 345 6.31 -11.21 21.16
CA GLY A 345 5.56 -11.94 22.18
C GLY A 345 5.01 -13.26 21.64
N ASN A 346 4.71 -14.20 22.55
CA ASN A 346 4.23 -15.55 22.22
C ASN A 346 5.12 -16.30 21.20
N GLY A 347 6.44 -16.09 21.28
CA GLY A 347 7.41 -16.74 20.40
C GLY A 347 7.49 -16.17 18.97
N GLY A 348 6.84 -15.04 18.67
CA GLY A 348 6.86 -14.41 17.35
C GLY A 348 7.02 -12.88 17.38
N PHE A 349 7.18 -12.32 16.19
CA PHE A 349 7.11 -10.88 15.92
C PHE A 349 5.74 -10.55 15.33
N ARG A 350 5.02 -9.64 16.01
CA ARG A 350 3.61 -9.34 15.74
C ARG A 350 3.38 -7.86 15.57
N LEU A 351 2.42 -7.52 14.73
CA LEU A 351 1.91 -6.16 14.60
C LEU A 351 1.13 -5.76 15.86
N ALA A 352 1.50 -4.62 16.43
CA ALA A 352 0.75 -3.95 17.46
C ALA A 352 0.49 -2.48 17.10
N VAL A 353 -0.54 -1.91 17.70
CA VAL A 353 -0.88 -0.48 17.62
C VAL A 353 -0.96 0.08 19.04
N MET A 354 -0.34 1.23 19.24
CA MET A 354 -0.42 2.02 20.47
C MET A 354 -1.16 3.32 20.20
N ASP A 355 -2.13 3.65 21.04
CA ASP A 355 -2.69 5.00 21.12
C ASP A 355 -1.70 5.92 21.84
N LEU A 356 -1.29 7.03 21.21
CA LEU A 356 -0.19 7.85 21.70
C LEU A 356 -0.57 8.72 22.92
N ALA A 357 -1.86 8.96 23.13
CA ALA A 357 -2.36 9.75 24.25
C ALA A 357 -2.47 8.91 25.53
N SER A 358 -3.17 7.77 25.44
CA SER A 358 -3.42 6.83 26.55
C SER A 358 -2.28 5.83 26.79
N ARG A 359 -1.41 5.62 25.80
CA ARG A 359 -0.37 4.57 25.76
C ARG A 359 -0.91 3.15 25.75
N GLN A 360 -2.21 2.96 25.55
CA GLN A 360 -2.80 1.63 25.44
C GLN A 360 -2.28 0.92 24.18
N VAL A 361 -1.82 -0.33 24.36
CA VAL A 361 -1.33 -1.19 23.28
C VAL A 361 -2.34 -2.29 22.96
N GLN A 362 -2.60 -2.51 21.68
CA GLN A 362 -3.35 -3.65 21.16
C GLN A 362 -2.49 -4.42 20.15
N VAL A 363 -2.36 -5.74 20.33
CA VAL A 363 -1.76 -6.64 19.34
C VAL A 363 -2.82 -7.04 18.32
N LEU A 364 -2.53 -6.86 17.03
CA LEU A 364 -3.50 -7.05 15.94
C LEU A 364 -3.36 -8.39 15.21
N THR A 365 -2.18 -9.00 15.29
CA THR A 365 -1.86 -10.23 14.57
C THR A 365 -1.39 -11.33 15.51
N ASP A 366 -1.51 -12.56 15.01
CA ASP A 366 -1.12 -13.82 15.64
C ASP A 366 -0.05 -14.56 14.82
N SER A 367 0.44 -13.96 13.73
CA SER A 367 1.55 -14.43 12.92
C SER A 367 2.90 -14.36 13.65
N HIS A 368 3.91 -15.03 13.08
CA HIS A 368 5.19 -15.24 13.78
C HIS A 368 6.35 -14.36 13.30
N LYS A 369 6.24 -13.73 12.12
CA LYS A 369 7.33 -12.97 11.47
C LYS A 369 6.81 -11.70 10.80
N ASP A 370 6.02 -10.92 11.52
CA ASP A 370 5.52 -9.65 10.99
C ASP A 370 6.61 -8.61 10.97
N GLU A 371 6.70 -7.91 9.84
CA GLU A 371 7.72 -6.91 9.58
C GLU A 371 7.15 -5.74 8.77
N SER A 372 7.86 -4.60 8.83
CA SER A 372 7.63 -3.46 7.94
C SER A 372 6.18 -2.98 7.86
N PRO A 373 5.53 -2.58 8.98
CA PRO A 373 4.21 -1.99 8.91
C PRO A 373 4.18 -0.73 8.05
N SER A 374 3.04 -0.46 7.43
CA SER A 374 2.75 0.76 6.69
C SER A 374 1.26 1.06 6.71
N PHE A 375 0.88 2.21 7.28
CA PHE A 375 -0.51 2.65 7.26
C PHE A 375 -0.98 3.02 5.86
N ALA A 376 -2.21 2.64 5.52
CA ALA A 376 -2.99 3.30 4.47
C ALA A 376 -3.23 4.77 4.84
N PRO A 377 -3.42 5.68 3.87
CA PRO A 377 -3.47 7.11 4.15
C PRO A 377 -4.74 7.59 4.89
N ASN A 378 -5.79 6.77 5.00
CA ASN A 378 -6.92 7.02 5.92
C ASN A 378 -6.66 6.52 7.35
N GLY A 379 -5.56 5.81 7.59
CA GLY A 379 -5.21 5.24 8.90
C GLY A 379 -6.05 4.03 9.32
N ARG A 380 -6.87 3.44 8.44
CA ARG A 380 -7.76 2.32 8.79
C ARG A 380 -7.17 0.94 8.55
N MET A 381 -6.22 0.84 7.64
CA MET A 381 -5.52 -0.40 7.29
C MET A 381 -4.02 -0.25 7.51
N ILE A 382 -3.35 -1.33 7.88
CA ILE A 382 -1.91 -1.43 8.00
C ILE A 382 -1.44 -2.61 7.14
N LEU A 383 -0.61 -2.32 6.14
CA LEU A 383 0.07 -3.32 5.33
C LEU A 383 1.35 -3.78 6.05
N ILE A 384 1.60 -5.09 6.09
CA ILE A 384 2.79 -5.72 6.67
C ILE A 384 3.35 -6.77 5.71
N ALA A 385 4.64 -7.09 5.86
CA ALA A 385 5.21 -8.34 5.35
C ALA A 385 5.13 -9.40 6.44
N THR A 386 4.85 -10.65 6.05
CA THR A 386 4.87 -11.80 6.97
C THR A 386 5.24 -13.08 6.22
N GLU A 387 5.35 -14.20 6.93
CA GLU A 387 5.71 -15.50 6.34
C GLU A 387 4.57 -16.50 6.56
N ILE A 388 4.13 -17.14 5.48
CA ILE A 388 3.14 -18.23 5.52
C ILE A 388 3.68 -19.42 4.76
N GLY A 389 3.78 -20.58 5.43
CA GLY A 389 4.32 -21.80 4.83
C GLY A 389 5.76 -21.65 4.34
N GLY A 390 6.57 -20.83 5.01
CA GLY A 390 7.96 -20.56 4.64
C GLY A 390 8.14 -19.57 3.48
N ARG A 391 7.08 -18.92 2.99
CA ARG A 391 7.13 -17.93 1.91
C ARG A 391 6.74 -16.55 2.37
N GLY A 392 7.45 -15.53 1.87
CA GLY A 392 7.14 -14.13 2.13
C GLY A 392 5.85 -13.69 1.41
N VAL A 393 4.90 -13.17 2.17
CA VAL A 393 3.62 -12.62 1.68
C VAL A 393 3.38 -11.25 2.29
N LEU A 394 2.43 -10.51 1.71
CA LEU A 394 1.92 -9.30 2.35
C LEU A 394 0.59 -9.59 3.04
N SER A 395 0.28 -8.83 4.09
CA SER A 395 -1.04 -8.83 4.71
C SER A 395 -1.47 -7.40 5.04
N ALA A 396 -2.74 -7.07 4.82
CA ALA A 396 -3.33 -5.81 5.26
C ALA A 396 -4.31 -6.08 6.39
N VAL A 397 -4.12 -5.43 7.53
CA VAL A 397 -4.92 -5.64 8.75
C VAL A 397 -5.60 -4.33 9.13
N SER A 398 -6.88 -4.38 9.47
CA SER A 398 -7.57 -3.20 10.00
C SER A 398 -7.01 -2.80 11.36
N VAL A 399 -7.03 -1.52 11.70
CA VAL A 399 -6.49 -1.03 12.98
C VAL A 399 -7.21 -1.57 14.22
N ASP A 400 -8.42 -2.10 14.06
CA ASP A 400 -9.16 -2.80 15.12
C ASP A 400 -8.91 -4.32 15.16
N GLY A 401 -8.12 -4.84 14.21
CA GLY A 401 -7.74 -6.25 14.09
C GLY A 401 -8.80 -7.19 13.51
N ARG A 402 -9.96 -6.67 13.09
CA ARG A 402 -11.11 -7.49 12.67
C ARG A 402 -11.09 -7.95 11.22
N ILE A 403 -10.45 -7.18 10.34
CA ILE A 403 -10.31 -7.50 8.92
C ILE A 403 -8.86 -7.80 8.64
N LYS A 404 -8.60 -8.97 8.05
CA LYS A 404 -7.27 -9.38 7.60
C LYS A 404 -7.35 -9.78 6.14
N GLN A 405 -6.58 -9.10 5.31
CA GLN A 405 -6.37 -9.43 3.92
C GLN A 405 -5.00 -10.08 3.77
N ARG A 406 -4.90 -11.13 2.96
CA ARG A 406 -3.65 -11.75 2.55
C ARG A 406 -3.43 -11.43 1.08
N LEU A 407 -2.25 -10.89 0.76
CA LEU A 407 -1.86 -10.56 -0.61
C LEU A 407 -0.63 -11.41 -0.97
N SER A 408 -0.78 -12.31 -1.93
CA SER A 408 0.27 -13.24 -2.36
C SER A 408 0.48 -13.23 -3.86
N ILE A 409 1.71 -13.46 -4.32
CA ILE A 409 1.99 -13.72 -5.75
C ILE A 409 2.09 -15.23 -5.99
N ALA A 410 1.82 -15.67 -7.23
CA ALA A 410 1.89 -17.09 -7.59
C ALA A 410 3.31 -17.68 -7.45
N ALA A 411 4.35 -16.88 -7.68
CA ALA A 411 5.75 -17.30 -7.59
C ALA A 411 6.65 -16.16 -7.08
N GLY A 412 7.45 -16.43 -6.04
CA GLY A 412 8.40 -15.49 -5.43
C GLY A 412 8.06 -15.13 -3.98
N ASP A 413 9.02 -14.49 -3.30
CA ASP A 413 8.82 -13.96 -1.95
C ASP A 413 8.55 -12.46 -2.02
N VAL A 414 7.46 -12.02 -1.39
CA VAL A 414 7.11 -10.60 -1.26
C VAL A 414 7.52 -10.08 0.11
N ARG A 415 8.07 -8.87 0.15
CA ARG A 415 8.58 -8.22 1.37
C ARG A 415 8.56 -6.70 1.26
N GLU A 416 8.92 -6.02 2.35
CA GLU A 416 9.22 -4.58 2.38
C GLU A 416 8.08 -3.70 1.80
N PRO A 417 6.83 -3.86 2.26
CA PRO A 417 5.72 -3.08 1.72
C PRO A 417 5.79 -1.62 2.16
N ALA A 418 5.26 -0.75 1.31
CA ALA A 418 4.96 0.64 1.63
C ALA A 418 3.64 1.06 0.96
N TRP A 419 2.67 1.46 1.76
CA TRP A 419 1.40 2.00 1.27
C TRP A 419 1.60 3.47 0.86
N GLY A 420 1.23 3.80 -0.37
CA GLY A 420 1.36 5.15 -0.92
C GLY A 420 0.31 6.12 -0.38
N PRO A 421 0.58 7.43 -0.47
CA PRO A 421 -0.38 8.46 -0.07
C PRO A 421 -1.54 8.55 -1.08
N TYR A 422 -2.51 9.42 -0.76
CA TYR A 422 -3.45 9.89 -1.77
C TYR A 422 -2.71 10.51 -2.95
N GLN A 423 -3.13 10.14 -4.16
CA GLN A 423 -2.65 10.80 -5.37
C GLN A 423 -3.32 12.17 -5.46
N LYS A 424 -2.52 13.23 -5.62
CA LYS A 424 -3.00 14.59 -5.85
C LYS A 424 -3.31 14.86 -7.31
#